data_AF-A0A1I1WGG8-F1
#
_entry.id   AF-A0A1I1WGG8-F1
#
_cell.length_a   1.000
_cell.length_b   1.000
_cell.length_c   1.000
_cell.angle_alpha   90.00
_cell.angle_beta   90.00
_cell.angle_gamma   90.00
#
_symmetry.space_group_name_H-M   'P 1'
#
loop_
_entity.id
_entity.type
_entity.pdbx_description
1 polymer ?
#
loop_
_entity_poly.entity_id
_entity_poly.type
_entity_poly.pdbx_seq_one_letter_code
_entity_poly.pdbx_strand_id
1 'polypeptide(L)'
;MSLTSEQEWILVGCGLIAHADEILDIGEWDEVLRYVGSTLSEQDQLLWMEILSRQEQLERRFNELSPLTDEAKQEDVLRRCWQMALADGTGSDVEATVHDRIARRLGVDLDRVAHLRDTWTQQAHLRAELTVGLAAMFVNLDGHLDFHEAIHFDNLLERLPIPVGRRVELSELLHKPPTLDSLVERLLTLDLAERMKALHSLVPILRASRRGGRERELYFELSRRVLGSQSEVEQLLGNG
;
A
#
# COMPACT_ATOMS: atom_id res chain seq x y z
N MET A 1 6.18 15.48 17.89
CA MET A 1 7.02 16.26 16.95
C MET A 1 6.05 16.93 15.99
N SER A 2 6.28 18.19 15.58
CA SER A 2 5.43 18.81 14.55
C SER A 2 5.63 18.09 13.22
N LEU A 3 4.55 17.78 12.53
CA LEU A 3 4.58 17.20 11.18
C LEU A 3 5.35 18.11 10.22
N THR A 4 6.05 17.50 9.26
CA THR A 4 6.58 18.26 8.12
C THR A 4 5.42 18.68 7.21
N SER A 5 5.62 19.72 6.40
CA SER A 5 4.58 20.16 5.45
C SER A 5 4.16 19.04 4.50
N GLU A 6 5.11 18.21 4.05
CA GLU A 6 4.83 17.05 3.20
C GLU A 6 3.94 16.02 3.90
N GLN A 7 4.21 15.71 5.17
CA GLN A 7 3.38 14.79 5.95
C GLN A 7 1.98 15.35 6.17
N GLU A 8 1.85 16.65 6.42
CA GLU A 8 0.55 17.33 6.55
C GLU A 8 -0.24 17.25 5.24
N TRP A 9 0.42 17.48 4.10
CA TRP A 9 -0.16 17.29 2.78
C TRP A 9 -0.65 15.87 2.53
N ILE A 10 0.12 14.85 2.94
CA ILE A 10 -0.27 13.45 2.83
C ILE A 10 -1.51 13.16 3.68
N LEU A 11 -1.56 13.58 4.95
CA LEU A 11 -2.74 13.34 5.80
C LEU A 11 -3.98 13.99 5.23
N VAL A 12 -3.88 15.27 4.89
CA VAL A 12 -5.02 16.03 4.40
C VAL A 12 -5.47 15.51 3.05
N GLY A 13 -4.55 15.27 2.12
CA GLY A 13 -4.85 14.76 0.79
C GLY A 13 -5.47 13.36 0.81
N CYS A 14 -4.87 12.41 1.55
CA CYS A 14 -5.44 11.07 1.70
C CYS A 14 -6.79 11.11 2.43
N GLY A 15 -6.95 11.98 3.42
CA GLY A 15 -8.24 12.15 4.09
C GLY A 15 -9.32 12.67 3.13
N LEU A 16 -8.99 13.62 2.25
CA LEU A 16 -9.98 14.15 1.29
C LEU A 16 -10.44 13.07 0.32
N ILE A 17 -9.52 12.19 -0.09
CA ILE A 17 -9.84 11.02 -0.92
C ILE A 17 -10.74 10.05 -0.16
N ALA A 18 -10.44 9.73 1.11
CA ALA A 18 -11.28 8.87 1.93
C ALA A 18 -12.70 9.43 2.16
N HIS A 19 -12.90 10.75 2.07
CA HIS A 19 -14.23 11.37 2.12
C HIS A 19 -14.92 11.46 0.75
N ALA A 20 -14.28 11.04 -0.34
CA ALA A 20 -14.74 11.36 -1.69
C ALA A 20 -16.09 10.72 -2.03
N ASP A 21 -16.34 9.49 -1.57
CA ASP A 21 -17.55 8.72 -1.85
C ASP A 21 -18.55 8.69 -0.67
N GLU A 22 -18.29 9.47 0.39
CA GLU A 22 -19.09 9.56 1.62
C GLU A 22 -19.24 8.24 2.40
N ILE A 23 -18.46 7.21 2.06
CA ILE A 23 -18.44 5.92 2.75
C ILE A 23 -17.17 5.88 3.59
N LEU A 24 -17.32 6.03 4.90
CA LEU A 24 -16.22 5.94 5.85
C LEU A 24 -16.21 4.57 6.52
N ASP A 25 -15.32 3.69 6.08
CA ASP A 25 -15.16 2.39 6.72
C ASP A 25 -14.32 2.47 8.00
N ILE A 26 -14.66 1.60 8.96
CA ILE A 26 -13.94 1.48 10.23
C ILE A 26 -12.50 1.03 9.94
N GLY A 27 -11.54 1.93 10.09
CA GLY A 27 -10.10 1.64 9.97
C GLY A 27 -9.36 2.40 8.86
N GLU A 28 -10.06 3.15 8.00
CA GLU A 28 -9.42 4.00 6.98
C GLU A 28 -8.49 5.05 7.59
N TRP A 29 -8.80 5.52 8.79
CA TRP A 29 -7.95 6.48 9.49
C TRP A 29 -6.62 5.87 9.96
N ASP A 30 -6.62 4.60 10.33
CA ASP A 30 -5.38 3.88 10.63
C ASP A 30 -4.54 3.68 9.35
N GLU A 31 -5.19 3.62 8.18
CA GLU A 31 -4.52 3.62 6.87
C GLU A 31 -3.90 4.97 6.52
N VAL A 32 -4.64 6.07 6.68
CA VAL A 32 -4.11 7.44 6.49
C VAL A 32 -2.90 7.68 7.37
N LEU A 33 -2.99 7.33 8.66
CA LEU A 33 -1.91 7.53 9.62
C LEU A 33 -0.67 6.67 9.31
N ARG A 34 -0.85 5.48 8.71
CA ARG A 34 0.26 4.63 8.25
C ARG A 34 1.11 5.32 7.16
N TYR A 35 0.52 6.14 6.29
CA TYR A 35 1.25 6.81 5.21
C TYR A 35 2.25 7.87 5.67
N VAL A 36 2.06 8.46 6.86
CA VAL A 36 2.95 9.50 7.39
C VAL A 36 4.23 8.96 8.00
N GLY A 37 4.33 7.65 8.25
CA GLY A 37 5.58 6.93 8.54
C GLY A 37 6.32 7.34 9.83
N SER A 38 5.87 8.38 10.53
CA SER A 38 6.42 8.80 11.81
C SER A 38 5.47 8.42 12.92
N THR A 39 6.00 7.91 14.02
CA THR A 39 5.34 7.81 15.32
C THR A 39 4.91 9.21 15.76
N LEU A 40 3.75 9.64 15.28
CA LEU A 40 2.98 10.71 15.90
C LEU A 40 2.82 10.35 17.37
N SER A 41 2.87 11.36 18.24
CA SER A 41 2.51 11.11 19.64
C SER A 41 1.05 10.66 19.71
N GLU A 42 0.66 9.91 20.73
CA GLU A 42 -0.75 9.52 20.93
C GLU A 42 -1.69 10.74 20.90
N GLN A 43 -1.23 11.87 21.43
CA GLN A 43 -1.96 13.14 21.40
C GLN A 43 -2.13 13.68 19.98
N ASP A 44 -1.08 13.65 19.17
CA ASP A 44 -1.15 14.08 17.77
C ASP A 44 -2.04 13.12 16.94
N GLN A 45 -2.00 11.82 17.22
CA GLN A 45 -2.87 10.82 16.57
C GLN A 45 -4.34 11.11 16.86
N LEU A 46 -4.70 11.32 18.14
CA LEU A 46 -6.08 11.66 18.53
C LEU A 46 -6.56 12.96 17.87
N LEU A 47 -5.70 13.97 17.81
CA LEU A 47 -6.00 15.23 17.14
C LEU A 47 -6.28 15.02 15.64
N TRP A 48 -5.40 14.28 14.95
CA TRP A 48 -5.57 14.01 13.53
C TRP A 48 -6.77 13.12 13.24
N MET A 49 -7.07 12.14 14.09
CA MET A 49 -8.31 11.37 14.00
C MET A 49 -9.54 12.27 14.09
N GLU A 50 -9.56 13.24 15.02
CA GLU A 50 -10.67 14.19 15.12
C GLU A 50 -10.82 15.02 13.83
N ILE A 51 -9.72 15.55 13.30
CA ILE A 51 -9.71 16.35 12.07
C ILE A 51 -10.18 15.50 10.87
N LEU A 52 -9.58 14.32 10.70
CA LEU A 52 -9.88 13.41 9.60
C LEU A 52 -11.32 12.92 9.65
N SER A 53 -11.90 12.69 10.83
CA SER A 53 -13.31 12.28 10.96
C SER A 53 -14.33 13.36 10.55
N ARG A 54 -13.89 14.61 10.32
CA ARG A 54 -14.78 15.74 10.02
C ARG A 54 -14.36 16.44 8.73
N GLN A 55 -15.12 16.18 7.65
CA GLN A 55 -14.87 16.76 6.34
C GLN A 55 -14.69 18.29 6.36
N GLU A 56 -15.51 19.04 7.10
CA GLU A 56 -15.36 20.50 7.22
C GLU A 56 -14.02 20.94 7.81
N GLN A 57 -13.48 20.19 8.78
CA GLN A 57 -12.19 20.51 9.39
C GLN A 57 -11.06 20.21 8.43
N LEU A 58 -11.15 19.09 7.72
CA LEU A 58 -10.21 18.69 6.71
C LEU A 58 -10.13 19.69 5.55
N GLU A 59 -11.28 20.17 5.10
CA GLU A 59 -11.41 21.22 4.09
C GLU A 59 -10.77 22.53 4.53
N ARG A 60 -10.96 22.94 5.79
CA ARG A 60 -10.26 24.11 6.34
C ARG A 60 -8.75 23.91 6.32
N ARG A 61 -8.27 22.75 6.79
CA ARG A 61 -6.84 22.41 6.77
C ARG A 61 -6.25 22.43 5.37
N PHE A 62 -6.93 21.85 4.40
CA PHE A 62 -6.49 21.85 3.00
C PHE A 62 -6.27 23.25 2.43
N ASN A 63 -7.13 24.20 2.79
CA ASN A 63 -6.99 25.58 2.34
C ASN A 63 -5.83 26.32 3.02
N GLU A 64 -5.49 25.92 4.25
CA GLU A 64 -4.41 26.49 5.08
C GLU A 64 -3.02 25.89 4.77
N LEU A 65 -2.95 24.79 4.01
CA LEU A 65 -1.68 24.11 3.70
C LEU A 65 -0.68 25.04 3.03
N SER A 66 0.55 25.00 3.54
CA SER A 66 1.68 25.70 2.95
C SER A 66 2.03 25.10 1.58
N PRO A 67 2.34 25.91 0.55
CA PRO A 67 2.71 25.38 -0.76
C PRO A 67 3.95 24.47 -0.68
N LEU A 68 3.91 23.33 -1.40
CA LEU A 68 5.10 22.52 -1.66
C LEU A 68 5.74 22.99 -2.96
N THR A 69 7.03 23.34 -2.92
CA THR A 69 7.78 23.82 -4.09
C THR A 69 8.66 22.75 -4.74
N ASP A 70 8.80 21.60 -4.09
CA ASP A 70 9.63 20.48 -4.56
C ASP A 70 8.76 19.51 -5.37
N GLU A 71 9.04 19.39 -6.67
CA GLU A 71 8.29 18.52 -7.59
C GLU A 71 8.30 17.05 -7.15
N ALA A 72 9.39 16.55 -6.56
CA ALA A 72 9.47 15.17 -6.11
C ALA A 72 8.51 14.92 -4.93
N LYS A 73 8.38 15.90 -4.03
CA LYS A 73 7.43 15.83 -2.90
C LYS A 73 5.99 15.99 -3.35
N GLN A 74 5.74 16.87 -4.33
CA GLN A 74 4.41 17.01 -4.93
C GLN A 74 3.96 15.69 -5.55
N GLU A 75 4.85 15.03 -6.31
CA GLU A 75 4.54 13.73 -6.91
C GLU A 75 4.35 12.64 -5.84
N ASP A 76 5.16 12.62 -4.78
CA ASP A 76 4.95 11.65 -3.70
C ASP A 76 3.61 11.85 -2.99
N VAL A 77 3.25 13.10 -2.64
CA VAL A 77 1.93 13.43 -2.06
C VAL A 77 0.80 12.90 -2.96
N LEU A 78 0.84 13.19 -4.25
CA LEU A 78 -0.16 12.71 -5.20
C LEU A 78 -0.19 11.18 -5.27
N ARG A 79 0.98 10.54 -5.34
CA ARG A 79 1.08 9.08 -5.34
C ARG A 79 0.46 8.45 -4.10
N ARG A 80 0.66 9.04 -2.91
CA ARG A 80 0.07 8.57 -1.66
C ARG A 80 -1.44 8.76 -1.63
N CYS A 81 -1.93 9.91 -2.10
CA CYS A 81 -3.36 10.17 -2.22
C CYS A 81 -4.03 9.16 -3.16
N TRP A 82 -3.41 8.87 -4.31
CA TRP A 82 -3.95 7.88 -5.24
C TRP A 82 -3.86 6.45 -4.72
N GLN A 83 -2.84 6.11 -3.93
CA GLN A 83 -2.79 4.81 -3.25
C GLN A 83 -3.96 4.64 -2.28
N MET A 84 -4.40 5.71 -1.61
CA MET A 84 -5.62 5.67 -0.80
C MET A 84 -6.86 5.39 -1.67
N ALA A 85 -6.98 6.06 -2.81
CA ALA A 85 -8.09 5.84 -3.75
C ALA A 85 -8.14 4.41 -4.33
N LEU A 86 -7.07 3.63 -4.18
CA LEU A 86 -6.99 2.25 -4.66
C LEU A 86 -7.19 1.25 -3.53
N ALA A 87 -7.60 1.66 -2.32
CA ALA A 87 -7.75 0.77 -1.17
C ALA A 87 -8.67 -0.43 -1.47
N ASP A 88 -9.77 -0.21 -2.18
CA ASP A 88 -10.70 -1.26 -2.62
C ASP A 88 -10.26 -1.98 -3.92
N GLY A 89 -9.21 -1.46 -4.57
CA GLY A 89 -8.64 -1.92 -5.83
C GLY A 89 -9.03 -1.11 -7.07
N THR A 90 -9.91 -0.11 -6.96
CA THR A 90 -10.40 0.68 -8.09
C THR A 90 -10.57 2.15 -7.76
N GLY A 91 -9.85 3.02 -8.46
CA GLY A 91 -10.08 4.47 -8.33
C GLY A 91 -11.30 4.91 -9.12
N SER A 92 -12.24 5.57 -8.47
CA SER A 92 -13.48 6.12 -9.04
C SER A 92 -13.27 7.50 -9.69
N ASP A 93 -14.23 7.92 -10.52
CA ASP A 93 -14.24 9.27 -11.11
C ASP A 93 -14.35 10.38 -10.03
N VAL A 94 -14.99 10.06 -8.90
CA VAL A 94 -15.17 11.00 -7.79
C VAL A 94 -13.83 11.22 -7.06
N GLU A 95 -13.12 10.14 -6.75
CA GLU A 95 -11.77 10.21 -6.17
C GLU A 95 -10.77 10.85 -7.13
N ALA A 96 -10.87 10.56 -8.44
CA ALA A 96 -10.05 11.22 -9.45
C ALA A 96 -10.28 12.73 -9.49
N THR A 97 -11.52 13.19 -9.30
CA THR A 97 -11.86 14.62 -9.21
C THR A 97 -11.25 15.29 -7.98
N VAL A 98 -11.28 14.61 -6.83
CA VAL A 98 -10.61 15.08 -5.60
C VAL A 98 -9.09 15.10 -5.79
N HIS A 99 -8.53 14.07 -6.41
CA HIS A 99 -7.10 13.99 -6.73
C HIS A 99 -6.64 15.13 -7.66
N ASP A 100 -7.42 15.44 -8.70
CA ASP A 100 -7.15 16.59 -9.58
C ASP A 100 -7.20 17.93 -8.82
N ARG A 101 -8.11 18.05 -7.86
CA ARG A 101 -8.19 19.24 -7.00
C ARG A 101 -6.94 19.40 -6.14
N ILE A 102 -6.42 18.31 -5.58
CA ILE A 102 -5.14 18.30 -4.83
C ILE A 102 -3.99 18.71 -5.77
N ALA A 103 -3.92 18.12 -6.97
CA ALA A 103 -2.90 18.43 -7.97
C ALA A 103 -2.92 19.91 -8.41
N ARG A 104 -4.09 20.49 -8.67
CA ARG A 104 -4.23 21.92 -8.98
C ARG A 104 -3.67 22.80 -7.87
N ARG A 105 -3.90 22.45 -6.60
CA ARG A 105 -3.42 23.22 -5.45
C ARG A 105 -1.89 23.12 -5.29
N LEU A 106 -1.32 21.97 -5.65
CA LEU A 106 0.13 21.76 -5.73
C LEU A 106 0.78 22.39 -6.97
N GLY A 107 -0.02 22.80 -7.96
CA GLY A 107 0.46 23.39 -9.21
C GLY A 107 0.95 22.36 -10.24
N VAL A 108 0.49 21.11 -10.14
CA VAL A 108 0.84 20.02 -11.07
C VAL A 108 -0.15 19.97 -12.23
N ASP A 109 0.37 19.75 -13.44
CA ASP A 109 -0.42 19.60 -14.66
C ASP A 109 -1.36 18.38 -14.62
N LEU A 110 -2.62 18.56 -15.03
CA LEU A 110 -3.64 17.52 -14.89
C LEU A 110 -3.51 16.39 -15.91
N ASP A 111 -3.03 16.67 -17.12
CA ASP A 111 -2.80 15.63 -18.12
C ASP A 111 -1.66 14.71 -17.65
N ARG A 112 -0.59 15.29 -17.06
CA ARG A 112 0.46 14.53 -16.37
C ARG A 112 -0.12 13.71 -15.22
N VAL A 113 -0.98 14.28 -14.40
CA VAL A 113 -1.58 13.60 -13.24
C VAL A 113 -2.43 12.40 -13.67
N ALA A 114 -3.23 12.54 -14.73
CA ALA A 114 -4.01 11.43 -15.28
C ALA A 114 -3.11 10.28 -15.74
N HIS A 115 -2.03 10.58 -16.46
CA HIS A 115 -1.07 9.57 -16.90
C HIS A 115 -0.35 8.88 -15.72
N LEU A 116 -0.02 9.63 -14.68
CA LEU A 116 0.57 9.09 -13.46
C LEU A 116 -0.39 8.14 -12.73
N ARG A 117 -1.68 8.48 -12.64
CA ARG A 117 -2.70 7.59 -12.07
C ARG A 117 -2.75 6.25 -12.80
N ASP A 118 -2.80 6.26 -14.13
CA ASP A 118 -2.82 5.02 -14.92
C ASP A 118 -1.60 4.14 -14.61
N THR A 119 -0.43 4.78 -14.54
CA THR A 119 0.84 4.09 -14.22
C THR A 119 0.82 3.50 -12.81
N TRP A 120 0.41 4.28 -11.81
CA TRP A 120 0.37 3.85 -10.41
C TRP A 120 -0.67 2.76 -10.17
N THR A 121 -1.82 2.82 -10.85
CA THR A 121 -2.85 1.76 -10.81
C THR A 121 -2.29 0.45 -11.36
N GLN A 122 -1.64 0.47 -12.53
CA GLN A 122 -1.03 -0.73 -13.11
C GLN A 122 0.06 -1.32 -12.20
N GLN A 123 0.91 -0.47 -11.62
CA GLN A 123 1.93 -0.89 -10.66
C GLN A 123 1.30 -1.51 -9.40
N ALA A 124 0.26 -0.90 -8.84
CA ALA A 124 -0.43 -1.40 -7.66
C ALA A 124 -1.07 -2.76 -7.89
N HIS A 125 -1.73 -2.95 -9.04
CA HIS A 125 -2.33 -4.23 -9.42
C HIS A 125 -1.27 -5.30 -9.66
N LEU A 126 -0.22 -5.00 -10.42
CA LEU A 126 0.86 -5.96 -10.67
C LEU A 126 1.56 -6.37 -9.36
N ARG A 127 1.85 -5.40 -8.48
CA ARG A 127 2.38 -5.67 -7.13
C ARG A 127 1.45 -6.58 -6.36
N ALA A 128 0.16 -6.27 -6.30
CA ALA A 128 -0.83 -7.05 -5.56
C ALA A 128 -0.90 -8.51 -6.05
N GLU A 129 -0.97 -8.73 -7.37
CA GLU A 129 -0.95 -10.08 -7.95
C GLU A 129 0.30 -10.87 -7.57
N LEU A 130 1.47 -10.23 -7.62
CA LEU A 130 2.73 -10.87 -7.26
C LEU A 130 2.81 -11.19 -5.77
N THR A 131 2.33 -10.29 -4.91
CA THR A 131 2.22 -10.53 -3.47
C THR A 131 1.33 -11.74 -3.17
N VAL A 132 0.18 -11.85 -3.84
CA VAL A 132 -0.70 -13.02 -3.68
C VAL A 132 -0.02 -14.29 -4.20
N GLY A 133 0.61 -14.25 -5.37
CA GLY A 133 1.33 -15.40 -5.91
C GLY A 133 2.45 -15.89 -4.99
N LEU A 134 3.20 -14.97 -4.38
CA LEU A 134 4.19 -15.29 -3.36
C LEU A 134 3.54 -15.90 -2.12
N ALA A 135 2.47 -15.30 -1.60
CA ALA A 135 1.76 -15.80 -0.44
C ALA A 135 1.23 -17.23 -0.66
N ALA A 136 0.63 -17.50 -1.83
CA ALA A 136 0.15 -18.84 -2.20
C ALA A 136 1.29 -19.85 -2.25
N MET A 137 2.45 -19.46 -2.81
CA MET A 137 3.65 -20.30 -2.83
C MET A 137 4.15 -20.59 -1.41
N PHE A 138 4.26 -19.58 -0.54
CA PHE A 138 4.73 -19.72 0.84
C PHE A 138 3.84 -20.64 1.67
N VAL A 139 2.52 -20.43 1.58
CA VAL A 139 1.53 -21.24 2.29
C VAL A 139 1.53 -22.70 1.82
N ASN A 140 1.90 -22.98 0.56
CA ASN A 140 1.94 -24.35 0.03
C ASN A 140 3.33 -25.03 0.10
N LEU A 141 4.32 -24.46 0.80
CA LEU A 141 5.71 -24.93 0.73
C LEU A 141 5.93 -26.38 1.17
N ASP A 142 5.08 -26.89 2.05
CA ASP A 142 5.13 -28.26 2.56
C ASP A 142 4.05 -29.18 1.96
N GLY A 143 3.25 -28.65 1.03
CA GLY A 143 2.15 -29.36 0.39
C GLY A 143 0.94 -29.64 1.29
N HIS A 144 0.83 -28.99 2.45
CA HIS A 144 -0.33 -29.07 3.34
C HIS A 144 -0.82 -27.68 3.74
N LEU A 145 -1.88 -27.21 3.08
CA LEU A 145 -2.60 -26.01 3.49
C LEU A 145 -3.35 -26.25 4.80
N ASP A 146 -2.95 -25.59 5.88
CA ASP A 146 -3.74 -25.57 7.12
C ASP A 146 -4.76 -24.41 7.16
N PHE A 147 -5.76 -24.54 8.05
CA PHE A 147 -6.85 -23.56 8.16
C PHE A 147 -6.37 -22.17 8.59
N HIS A 148 -5.32 -22.08 9.40
CA HIS A 148 -4.79 -20.78 9.83
C HIS A 148 -4.05 -20.08 8.69
N GLU A 149 -3.29 -20.82 7.90
CA GLU A 149 -2.59 -20.29 6.73
C GLU A 149 -3.57 -19.80 5.65
N ALA A 150 -4.66 -20.54 5.43
CA ALA A 150 -5.75 -20.12 4.55
C ALA A 150 -6.37 -18.79 5.03
N ILE A 151 -6.69 -18.65 6.32
CA ILE A 151 -7.19 -17.39 6.90
C ILE A 151 -6.19 -16.25 6.67
N HIS A 152 -4.89 -16.47 6.88
CA HIS A 152 -3.89 -15.42 6.67
C HIS A 152 -3.75 -15.00 5.21
N PHE A 153 -3.92 -15.95 4.28
CA PHE A 153 -3.97 -15.67 2.86
C PHE A 153 -5.21 -14.85 2.47
N ASP A 154 -6.40 -15.22 2.96
CA ASP A 154 -7.64 -14.48 2.69
C ASP A 154 -7.57 -13.05 3.25
N ASN A 155 -7.08 -12.89 4.47
CA ASN A 155 -6.84 -11.56 5.07
C ASN A 155 -5.84 -10.72 4.26
N LEU A 156 -4.85 -11.35 3.62
CA LEU A 156 -3.93 -10.64 2.74
C LEU A 156 -4.65 -10.19 1.47
N LEU A 157 -5.45 -11.05 0.85
CA LEU A 157 -6.25 -10.72 -0.34
C LEU A 157 -7.18 -9.53 -0.09
N GLU A 158 -7.80 -9.46 1.08
CA GLU A 158 -8.73 -8.38 1.44
C GLU A 158 -8.04 -7.02 1.61
N ARG A 159 -6.76 -7.00 1.99
CA ARG A 159 -5.97 -5.77 2.25
C ARG A 159 -5.22 -5.25 1.04
N LEU A 160 -5.10 -6.05 -0.02
CA LEU A 160 -4.40 -5.65 -1.22
C LEU A 160 -5.35 -4.87 -2.14
N PRO A 161 -4.84 -3.90 -2.90
CA PRO A 161 -5.65 -3.09 -3.84
C PRO A 161 -6.04 -3.93 -5.06
N ILE A 162 -6.97 -4.87 -4.86
CA ILE A 162 -7.43 -5.85 -5.85
C ILE A 162 -8.94 -5.69 -6.02
N PRO A 163 -9.42 -5.43 -7.24
CA PRO A 163 -10.86 -5.39 -7.52
C PRO A 163 -11.54 -6.70 -7.13
N VAL A 164 -12.75 -6.63 -6.58
CA VAL A 164 -13.51 -7.80 -6.07
C VAL A 164 -13.56 -8.95 -7.08
N GLY A 165 -13.81 -8.67 -8.36
CA GLY A 165 -13.86 -9.70 -9.41
C GLY A 165 -12.54 -10.45 -9.59
N ARG A 166 -11.40 -9.78 -9.39
CA ARG A 166 -10.06 -10.36 -9.52
C ARG A 166 -9.64 -11.15 -8.29
N ARG A 167 -10.21 -10.87 -7.11
CA ARG A 167 -9.90 -11.60 -5.86
C ARG A 167 -10.25 -13.09 -5.97
N VAL A 168 -11.34 -13.44 -6.65
CA VAL A 168 -11.75 -14.84 -6.87
C VAL A 168 -10.73 -15.57 -7.73
N GLU A 169 -10.27 -14.97 -8.82
CA GLU A 169 -9.25 -15.57 -9.70
C GLU A 169 -7.90 -15.73 -8.98
N LEU A 170 -7.55 -14.77 -8.12
CA LEU A 170 -6.33 -14.81 -7.34
C LEU A 170 -6.39 -15.79 -6.16
N SER A 171 -7.58 -16.09 -5.62
CA SER A 171 -7.71 -17.11 -4.58
C SER A 171 -7.47 -18.53 -5.12
N GLU A 172 -7.74 -18.78 -6.41
CA GLU A 172 -7.42 -20.06 -7.06
C GLU A 172 -5.91 -20.39 -7.05
N LEU A 173 -5.05 -19.39 -6.90
CA LEU A 173 -3.60 -19.58 -6.77
C LEU A 173 -3.23 -20.44 -5.55
N LEU A 174 -4.08 -20.51 -4.51
CA LEU A 174 -3.86 -21.43 -3.39
C LEU A 174 -3.82 -22.89 -3.83
N HIS A 175 -4.59 -23.26 -4.84
CA HIS A 175 -4.65 -24.64 -5.33
C HIS A 175 -3.59 -24.95 -6.38
N LYS A 176 -3.11 -23.92 -7.08
CA LYS A 176 -2.07 -24.02 -8.10
C LYS A 176 -1.07 -22.87 -7.96
N PRO A 177 -0.20 -22.91 -6.95
CA PRO A 177 0.72 -21.83 -6.69
C PRO A 177 1.72 -21.68 -7.83
N PRO A 178 2.10 -20.43 -8.19
CA PRO A 178 3.15 -20.18 -9.15
C PRO A 178 4.52 -20.64 -8.61
N THR A 179 5.45 -20.92 -9.52
CA THR A 179 6.83 -21.28 -9.17
C THR A 179 7.63 -20.05 -8.74
N LEU A 180 8.59 -20.23 -7.82
CA LEU A 180 9.49 -19.16 -7.38
C LEU A 180 10.18 -18.43 -8.55
N ASP A 181 10.70 -19.16 -9.54
CA ASP A 181 11.45 -18.54 -10.63
C ASP A 181 10.58 -17.62 -11.50
N SER A 182 9.35 -18.04 -11.81
CA SER A 182 8.37 -17.20 -12.51
C SER A 182 8.01 -15.93 -11.71
N LEU A 183 7.88 -16.04 -10.38
CA LEU A 183 7.60 -14.89 -9.53
C LEU A 183 8.79 -13.93 -9.47
N VAL A 184 10.02 -14.45 -9.35
CA VAL A 184 11.25 -13.65 -9.34
C VAL A 184 11.40 -12.87 -10.64
N GLU A 185 11.22 -13.52 -11.79
CA GLU A 185 11.28 -12.85 -13.10
C GLU A 185 10.29 -11.68 -13.19
N ARG A 186 9.04 -11.91 -12.77
CA ARG A 186 8.02 -10.85 -12.78
C ARG A 186 8.30 -9.75 -11.75
N LEU A 187 8.77 -10.08 -10.55
CA LEU A 187 9.14 -9.10 -9.53
C LEU A 187 10.26 -8.17 -10.01
N LEU A 188 11.23 -8.67 -10.78
CA LEU A 188 12.31 -7.85 -11.32
C LEU A 188 11.85 -6.83 -12.37
N THR A 189 10.61 -6.91 -12.85
CA THR A 189 10.00 -5.87 -13.71
C THR A 189 9.49 -4.66 -12.92
N LEU A 190 9.28 -4.82 -11.60
CA LEU A 190 8.91 -3.74 -10.70
C LEU A 190 10.15 -2.93 -10.28
N ASP A 191 9.94 -1.66 -9.96
CA ASP A 191 10.99 -0.86 -9.33
C ASP A 191 11.36 -1.41 -7.93
N LEU A 192 12.43 -0.88 -7.34
CA LEU A 192 12.90 -1.34 -6.03
C LEU A 192 11.87 -1.12 -4.91
N ALA A 193 11.18 0.02 -4.90
CA ALA A 193 10.23 0.36 -3.85
C ALA A 193 9.01 -0.57 -3.89
N GLU A 194 8.51 -0.89 -5.07
CA GLU A 194 7.39 -1.80 -5.28
C GLU A 194 7.75 -3.25 -4.93
N ARG A 195 8.98 -3.69 -5.24
CA ARG A 195 9.51 -4.99 -4.76
C ARG A 195 9.57 -5.07 -3.24
N MET A 196 10.07 -4.02 -2.58
CA MET A 196 10.13 -3.96 -1.12
C MET A 196 8.73 -4.02 -0.48
N LYS A 197 7.75 -3.29 -1.04
CA LYS A 197 6.36 -3.33 -0.58
C LYS A 197 5.77 -4.74 -0.69
N ALA A 198 5.97 -5.42 -1.83
CA ALA A 198 5.47 -6.78 -2.03
C ALA A 198 6.03 -7.76 -0.99
N LEU A 199 7.34 -7.68 -0.69
CA LEU A 199 7.97 -8.51 0.32
C LEU A 199 7.49 -8.19 1.73
N HIS A 200 7.34 -6.90 2.08
CA HIS A 200 6.85 -6.48 3.39
C HIS A 200 5.43 -7.02 3.68
N SER A 201 4.57 -7.06 2.66
CA SER A 201 3.22 -7.63 2.78
C SER A 201 3.20 -9.13 3.17
N LEU A 202 4.31 -9.86 2.98
CA LEU A 202 4.41 -11.29 3.35
C LEU A 202 4.82 -11.51 4.81
N VAL A 203 5.36 -10.49 5.49
CA VAL A 203 5.85 -10.61 6.87
C VAL A 203 4.81 -11.21 7.83
N PRO A 204 3.52 -10.82 7.81
CA PRO A 204 2.51 -11.43 8.66
C PRO A 204 2.33 -12.94 8.43
N ILE A 205 2.39 -13.40 7.17
CA ILE A 205 2.27 -14.82 6.81
C ILE A 205 3.47 -15.61 7.36
N LEU A 206 4.69 -15.06 7.21
CA LEU A 206 5.91 -15.68 7.73
C LEU A 206 5.94 -15.76 9.26
N ARG A 207 5.31 -14.78 9.94
CA ARG A 207 5.16 -14.77 11.41
C ARG A 207 4.12 -15.78 11.89
N ALA A 208 3.06 -15.98 11.11
CA ALA A 208 2.00 -16.93 11.42
C ALA A 208 2.41 -18.39 11.20
N SER A 209 3.34 -18.66 10.28
CA SER A 209 3.82 -20.03 10.07
C SER A 209 4.44 -20.59 11.36
N ARG A 210 3.88 -21.72 11.82
CA ARG A 210 4.40 -22.50 12.94
C ARG A 210 5.73 -23.20 12.61
N ARG A 211 6.14 -23.19 11.34
CA ARG A 211 7.25 -24.00 10.77
C ARG A 211 8.44 -23.16 10.30
N GLY A 212 8.54 -21.93 10.83
CA GLY A 212 9.34 -20.80 10.33
C GLY A 212 10.84 -20.94 10.08
N GLY A 213 11.44 -22.14 10.03
CA GLY A 213 12.81 -22.31 9.53
C GLY A 213 12.87 -22.20 8.00
N ARG A 214 12.10 -23.05 7.30
CA ARG A 214 12.17 -23.19 5.84
C ARG A 214 11.55 -22.02 5.09
N GLU A 215 10.41 -21.48 5.55
CA GLU A 215 9.81 -20.30 4.90
C GLU A 215 10.70 -19.06 5.08
N ARG A 216 11.36 -18.92 6.23
CA ARG A 216 12.31 -17.81 6.43
C ARG A 216 13.51 -17.94 5.51
N GLU A 217 14.12 -19.11 5.41
CA GLU A 217 15.24 -19.35 4.50
C GLU A 217 14.88 -19.00 3.04
N LEU A 218 13.70 -19.44 2.59
CA LEU A 218 13.22 -19.13 1.23
C LEU A 218 12.91 -17.64 1.07
N TYR A 219 12.35 -16.99 2.08
CA TYR A 219 12.13 -15.54 2.06
C TYR A 219 13.44 -14.77 1.95
N PHE A 220 14.50 -15.20 2.66
CA PHE A 220 15.84 -14.60 2.54
C PHE A 220 16.48 -14.86 1.17
N GLU A 221 16.27 -16.04 0.59
CA GLU A 221 16.70 -16.33 -0.78
C GLU A 221 15.99 -15.43 -1.79
N LEU A 222 14.66 -15.39 -1.76
CA LEU A 222 13.84 -14.53 -2.59
C LEU A 222 14.27 -13.07 -2.47
N SER A 223 14.38 -12.56 -1.24
CA SER A 223 14.72 -11.16 -0.97
C SER A 223 16.11 -10.81 -1.54
N ARG A 224 17.10 -11.71 -1.43
CA ARG A 224 18.41 -11.52 -2.07
C ARG A 224 18.32 -11.50 -3.59
N ARG A 225 17.51 -12.39 -4.18
CA ARG A 225 17.33 -12.46 -5.64
C ARG A 225 16.66 -11.21 -6.21
N VAL A 226 15.71 -10.61 -5.48
CA VAL A 226 14.91 -9.49 -6.00
C VAL A 226 15.36 -8.11 -5.50
N LEU A 227 16.05 -8.01 -4.37
CA LEU A 227 16.57 -6.72 -3.86
C LEU A 227 18.07 -6.57 -4.10
N GLY A 228 18.82 -7.67 -4.10
CA GLY A 228 20.26 -7.68 -4.35
C GLY A 228 21.14 -7.48 -3.12
N SER A 229 20.80 -6.58 -2.19
CA SER A 229 21.64 -6.28 -1.01
C SER A 229 21.13 -6.88 0.30
N GLN A 230 22.04 -7.36 1.17
CA GLN A 230 21.70 -7.94 2.48
C GLN A 230 21.13 -6.90 3.46
N SER A 231 21.55 -5.63 3.36
CA SER A 231 21.09 -4.53 4.21
C SER A 231 19.59 -4.20 4.04
N GLU A 232 19.06 -4.32 2.82
CA GLU A 232 17.63 -4.08 2.55
C GLU A 232 16.76 -5.20 3.15
N VAL A 233 17.28 -6.42 3.16
CA VAL A 233 16.60 -7.58 3.76
C VAL A 233 16.57 -7.49 5.29
N GLU A 234 17.64 -6.99 5.91
CA GLU A 234 17.71 -6.78 7.36
C GLU A 234 16.78 -5.63 7.81
N GLN A 235 16.64 -4.56 7.03
CA GLN A 235 15.67 -3.48 7.31
C GLN A 235 14.21 -3.94 7.23
N LEU A 236 13.87 -4.84 6.31
CA LEU A 236 12.52 -5.38 6.17
C LEU A 236 12.05 -6.19 7.40
N LEU A 237 12.97 -6.73 8.19
CA LEU A 237 12.66 -7.53 9.38
C LEU A 237 12.80 -6.76 10.71
N GLY A 238 13.54 -5.64 10.71
CA GLY A 238 13.78 -4.83 11.91
C GLY A 238 12.66 -3.85 12.29
N ASN A 239 11.72 -3.57 11.38
CA ASN A 239 10.65 -2.58 11.56
C ASN A 239 9.24 -3.17 11.79
N GLY A 240 9.13 -4.47 12.07
CA GLY A 240 7.83 -5.12 12.29
C GLY A 240 7.52 -5.44 13.73
#